data_AF-A0A9X9MFX8-F1
#
_entry.id   AF-A0A9X9MFX8-F1
#
_cell.length_a   1.000
_cell.length_b   1.000
_cell.length_c   1.000
_cell.angle_alpha   90.00
_cell.angle_beta   90.00
_cell.angle_gamma   90.00
#
_symmetry.space_group_name_H-M   'P 1'
#
loop_
_entity.id
_entity.type
_entity.pdbx_description
1 polymer ?
#
loop_
_entity_poly.entity_id
_entity_poly.type
_entity_poly.pdbx_seq_one_letter_code
_entity_poly.pdbx_strand_id
1 'polypeptide(L)'
;MAACARVESAFRRRPAHSTHERILRKLIRRDEPLDSGFALDDAALDSILTATDTLFFDGALAGRVQWEWSSDPRYLTDLIGTTALRQCQGRDGFETLVVLSAPVLRDERYDRRLLLSVFLHELIHCYLFITCGFEARMHGGHTAGFYRIAALIDAWVGPRYLSICKLRENPERFCKLPPTVQVTEGQTHDRRWDTYLHEGTDSQRNSFHLVRSTLPPIHDQAPPRPYWSNDGANY
;
A
#
# COMPACT_ATOMS: atom_id res chain seq x y z
N MET A 1 4.61 5.36 -22.15
CA MET A 1 4.50 6.83 -22.33
C MET A 1 3.07 7.36 -22.23
N ALA A 2 2.07 6.72 -22.87
CA ALA A 2 0.68 7.19 -22.86
C ALA A 2 0.05 7.30 -21.44
N ALA A 3 0.30 6.33 -20.55
CA ALA A 3 -0.25 6.35 -19.18
C ALA A 3 0.21 7.59 -18.38
N CYS A 4 1.51 7.86 -18.34
CA CYS A 4 2.04 9.06 -17.68
C CYS A 4 1.51 10.37 -18.30
N ALA A 5 1.40 10.45 -19.62
CA ALA A 5 0.82 11.62 -20.28
C ALA A 5 -0.64 11.86 -19.88
N ARG A 6 -1.42 10.80 -19.65
CA ARG A 6 -2.80 10.89 -19.12
C ARG A 6 -2.80 11.50 -17.72
N VAL A 7 -1.92 11.05 -16.82
CA VAL A 7 -1.77 11.63 -15.47
C VAL A 7 -1.44 13.12 -15.55
N GLU A 8 -0.43 13.50 -16.34
CA GLU A 8 -0.03 14.90 -16.49
C GLU A 8 -1.16 15.77 -17.06
N SER A 9 -1.94 15.22 -17.98
CA SER A 9 -3.07 15.92 -18.60
C SER A 9 -4.26 16.04 -17.64
N ALA A 10 -4.60 14.99 -16.90
CA ALA A 10 -5.66 14.99 -15.90
C ALA A 10 -5.31 15.97 -14.77
N PHE A 11 -4.08 15.88 -14.26
CA PHE A 11 -3.56 16.77 -13.25
C PHE A 11 -3.63 18.24 -13.69
N ARG A 12 -3.25 18.57 -14.93
CA ARG A 12 -3.34 19.96 -15.45
C ARG A 12 -4.77 20.49 -15.55
N ARG A 13 -5.75 19.63 -15.81
CA ARG A 13 -7.17 20.00 -15.95
C ARG A 13 -7.93 20.03 -14.63
N ARG A 14 -7.34 19.54 -13.54
CA ARG A 14 -8.03 19.45 -12.25
C ARG A 14 -8.46 20.85 -11.77
N PRO A 15 -9.64 20.99 -11.14
CA PRO A 15 -9.99 22.21 -10.43
C PRO A 15 -8.99 22.44 -9.29
N ALA A 16 -8.37 23.61 -9.27
CA ALA A 16 -7.53 24.02 -8.15
C ALA A 16 -8.36 24.07 -6.86
N HIS A 17 -7.79 23.65 -5.74
CA HIS A 17 -8.43 23.69 -4.42
C HIS A 17 -9.71 22.82 -4.28
N SER A 18 -9.79 21.73 -5.04
CA SER A 18 -10.85 20.74 -4.85
C SER A 18 -10.86 20.18 -3.42
N THR A 19 -12.02 19.69 -2.96
CA THR A 19 -12.15 19.04 -1.64
C THR A 19 -11.13 17.91 -1.46
N HIS A 20 -10.91 17.09 -2.50
CA HIS A 20 -9.91 16.01 -2.49
C HIS A 20 -8.48 16.54 -2.37
N GLU A 21 -8.14 17.64 -3.05
CA GLU A 21 -6.84 18.29 -2.89
C GLU A 21 -6.63 18.76 -1.46
N ARG A 22 -7.63 19.41 -0.84
CA ARG A 22 -7.54 19.87 0.55
C ARG A 22 -7.41 18.70 1.54
N ILE A 23 -8.19 17.63 1.34
CA ILE A 23 -8.14 16.43 2.17
C ILE A 23 -6.76 15.78 2.05
N LEU A 24 -6.30 15.50 0.83
CA LEU A 24 -5.02 14.83 0.62
C LEU A 24 -3.86 15.69 1.12
N ARG A 25 -3.90 17.02 0.91
CA ARG A 25 -2.92 17.93 1.50
C ARG A 25 -2.93 17.84 3.02
N LYS A 26 -4.07 17.87 3.69
CA LYS A 26 -4.16 17.73 5.16
C LYS A 26 -3.68 16.36 5.66
N LEU A 27 -3.94 15.30 4.90
CA LEU A 27 -3.52 13.92 5.21
C LEU A 27 -2.04 13.68 4.91
N ILE A 28 -1.42 14.43 4.01
CA ILE A 28 0.01 14.31 3.71
C ILE A 28 0.81 15.32 4.53
N ARG A 29 0.50 16.61 4.38
CA ARG A 29 1.10 17.78 5.02
C ARG A 29 0.23 18.25 6.16
N ARG A 30 0.58 17.90 7.39
CA ARG A 30 -0.02 18.55 8.55
C ARG A 30 0.67 19.88 8.79
N ASP A 31 -0.12 20.88 9.18
CA ASP A 31 0.36 22.16 9.69
C ASP A 31 0.90 22.03 11.13
N GLU A 32 0.68 20.87 11.77
CA GLU A 32 1.21 20.51 13.09
C GLU A 32 2.53 19.72 12.99
N PRO A 33 3.37 19.72 14.05
CA PRO A 33 4.61 18.95 14.09
C PRO A 33 4.39 17.48 13.69
N LEU A 34 5.36 16.90 12.98
CA LEU A 34 5.34 15.51 12.51
C LEU A 34 5.07 14.47 13.64
N ASP A 35 5.27 14.88 14.90
CA ASP A 35 5.05 14.11 16.12
C ASP A 35 3.74 14.42 16.88
N SER A 36 2.71 14.95 16.22
CA SER A 36 1.41 15.27 16.86
C SER A 36 0.61 14.04 17.37
N GLY A 37 1.24 12.87 17.56
CA GLY A 37 0.64 11.65 18.10
C GLY A 37 -0.42 10.97 17.23
N PHE A 38 -0.66 11.48 16.01
CA PHE A 38 -1.70 10.96 15.12
C PHE A 38 -1.09 9.98 14.12
N ALA A 39 -1.24 8.69 14.42
CA ALA A 39 -0.91 7.61 13.49
C ALA A 39 -1.80 7.69 12.25
N LEU A 40 -1.25 7.32 11.10
CA LEU A 40 -2.05 7.07 9.90
C LEU A 40 -2.74 5.72 10.09
N ASP A 41 -4.03 5.77 10.40
CA ASP A 41 -4.86 4.59 10.51
C ASP A 41 -5.31 4.09 9.13
N ASP A 42 -5.96 2.93 9.13
CA ASP A 42 -6.40 2.28 7.90
C ASP A 42 -7.43 3.14 7.14
N ALA A 43 -8.30 3.86 7.86
CA ALA A 43 -9.27 4.79 7.27
C ALA A 43 -8.60 5.99 6.58
N ALA A 44 -7.49 6.50 7.14
CA ALA A 44 -6.68 7.53 6.50
C ALA A 44 -6.01 7.01 5.22
N LEU A 45 -5.53 5.76 5.21
CA LEU A 45 -4.96 5.14 4.00
C LEU A 45 -6.02 4.95 2.90
N ASP A 46 -7.24 4.50 3.24
CA ASP A 46 -8.36 4.43 2.29
C ASP A 46 -8.73 5.80 1.71
N SER A 47 -8.71 6.83 2.56
CA SER A 47 -8.94 8.22 2.15
C SER A 47 -7.84 8.73 1.22
N ILE A 48 -6.57 8.37 1.50
CA ILE A 48 -5.42 8.70 0.65
C ILE A 48 -5.54 7.99 -0.71
N LEU A 49 -5.88 6.70 -0.74
CA LEU A 49 -6.13 5.95 -1.98
C LEU A 49 -7.17 6.68 -2.84
N THR A 50 -8.34 6.94 -2.26
CA THR A 50 -9.48 7.57 -2.95
C THR A 50 -9.12 8.96 -3.48
N ALA A 51 -8.48 9.79 -2.66
CA ALA A 51 -8.10 11.14 -3.06
C ALA A 51 -6.96 11.14 -4.10
N THR A 52 -6.01 10.23 -3.99
CA THR A 52 -4.92 10.08 -4.97
C THR A 52 -5.47 9.63 -6.32
N ASP A 53 -6.37 8.64 -6.34
CA ASP A 53 -7.02 8.17 -7.55
C ASP A 53 -7.79 9.31 -8.25
N THR A 54 -8.57 10.06 -7.48
CA THR A 54 -9.35 11.19 -7.98
C THR A 54 -8.46 12.31 -8.54
N LEU A 55 -7.35 12.63 -7.88
CA LEU A 55 -6.50 13.77 -8.24
C LEU A 55 -5.51 13.47 -9.36
N PHE A 56 -4.98 12.26 -9.41
CA PHE A 56 -3.87 11.92 -10.29
C PHE A 56 -4.21 10.86 -11.33
N PHE A 57 -5.12 9.94 -11.03
CA PHE A 57 -5.35 8.74 -11.84
C PHE A 57 -6.72 8.70 -12.52
N ASP A 58 -7.54 9.74 -12.36
CA ASP A 58 -8.83 9.92 -13.04
C ASP A 58 -9.81 8.75 -12.79
N GLY A 59 -9.78 8.20 -11.57
CA GLY A 59 -10.64 7.09 -11.17
C GLY A 59 -10.18 5.71 -11.65
N ALA A 60 -8.98 5.59 -12.24
CA ALA A 60 -8.48 4.34 -12.78
C ALA A 60 -8.26 3.25 -11.71
N LEU A 61 -8.07 3.62 -10.43
CA LEU A 61 -7.86 2.67 -9.34
C LEU A 61 -9.18 2.17 -8.72
N ALA A 62 -10.28 2.90 -8.94
CA ALA A 62 -11.58 2.63 -8.31
C ALA A 62 -12.05 1.18 -8.53
N GLY A 63 -12.24 0.47 -7.41
CA GLY A 63 -12.67 -0.92 -7.39
C GLY A 63 -11.67 -1.90 -8.01
N ARG A 64 -10.42 -1.49 -8.26
CA ARG A 64 -9.34 -2.31 -8.84
C ARG A 64 -8.12 -2.44 -7.93
N VAL A 65 -8.04 -1.65 -6.87
CA VAL A 65 -6.95 -1.69 -5.90
C VAL A 65 -7.48 -2.15 -4.56
N GLN A 66 -6.83 -3.17 -3.99
CA GLN A 66 -6.94 -3.55 -2.59
C GLN A 66 -5.59 -3.34 -1.91
N TRP A 67 -5.59 -3.19 -0.60
CA TRP A 67 -4.35 -3.11 0.17
C TRP A 67 -4.52 -3.82 1.52
N GLU A 68 -3.43 -4.41 2.02
CA GLU A 68 -3.41 -5.10 3.32
C GLU A 68 -2.07 -4.96 4.04
N TRP A 69 -2.11 -5.20 5.35
CA TRP A 69 -0.93 -5.31 6.19
C TRP A 69 -0.42 -6.74 6.22
N SER A 70 0.89 -6.91 6.20
CA SER A 70 1.55 -8.20 6.40
C SER A 70 2.57 -8.13 7.53
N SER A 71 2.57 -9.18 8.35
CA SER A 71 3.61 -9.47 9.35
C SER A 71 4.41 -10.72 8.97
N ASP A 72 4.26 -11.24 7.75
CA ASP A 72 5.02 -12.39 7.26
C ASP A 72 6.52 -12.05 7.30
N PRO A 73 7.39 -12.98 7.77
CA PRO A 73 8.82 -12.74 7.90
C PRO A 73 9.52 -12.20 6.65
N ARG A 74 9.01 -12.47 5.45
CA ARG A 74 9.54 -11.94 4.19
C ARG A 74 9.41 -10.41 4.08
N TYR A 75 8.50 -9.81 4.84
CA TYR A 75 8.29 -8.36 4.95
C TYR A 75 8.96 -7.76 6.19
N LEU A 76 9.70 -8.55 6.99
CA LEU A 76 10.48 -8.04 8.14
C LEU A 76 11.81 -7.39 7.74
N THR A 77 12.38 -7.81 6.61
CA THR A 77 13.73 -7.40 6.19
C THR A 77 13.72 -6.71 4.84
N ASP A 78 13.21 -7.37 3.79
CA ASP A 78 13.57 -7.02 2.40
C ASP A 78 12.44 -6.40 1.57
N LEU A 79 11.20 -6.37 2.07
CA LEU A 79 10.04 -5.83 1.34
C LEU A 79 9.21 -4.93 2.25
N ILE A 80 9.38 -3.62 2.12
CA ILE A 80 8.60 -2.63 2.90
C ILE A 80 7.17 -2.48 2.32
N GLY A 81 7.05 -2.61 1.00
CA GLY A 81 5.79 -2.60 0.25
C GLY A 81 5.95 -3.38 -1.05
N THR A 82 4.87 -3.96 -1.55
CA THR A 82 4.85 -4.61 -2.87
C THR A 82 3.46 -4.53 -3.49
N THR A 83 3.41 -4.61 -4.82
CA THR A 83 2.17 -4.61 -5.59
C THR A 83 2.07 -5.88 -6.43
N ALA A 84 1.07 -6.70 -6.15
CA ALA A 84 0.69 -7.82 -6.99
C ALA A 84 -0.33 -7.40 -8.06
N LEU A 85 -0.29 -8.07 -9.21
CA LEU A 85 -1.17 -7.85 -10.36
C LEU A 85 -1.85 -9.16 -10.75
N ARG A 86 -3.16 -9.11 -11.01
CA ARG A 86 -3.91 -10.22 -11.62
C ARG A 86 -4.97 -9.71 -12.58
N GLN A 87 -5.48 -10.60 -13.43
CA GLN A 87 -6.69 -10.33 -14.22
C GLN A 87 -7.92 -10.28 -13.31
N CYS A 88 -8.86 -9.39 -13.60
CA CYS A 88 -10.12 -9.34 -12.89
C CYS A 88 -10.93 -10.63 -13.12
N GLN A 89 -11.59 -11.12 -12.07
CA GLN A 89 -12.57 -12.19 -12.21
C GLN A 89 -13.92 -11.60 -12.62
N GLY A 90 -14.49 -12.08 -13.72
CA GLY A 90 -15.84 -11.69 -14.17
C GLY A 90 -15.95 -10.32 -14.85
N ARG A 91 -14.83 -9.64 -15.17
CA ARG A 91 -14.79 -8.45 -16.02
C ARG A 91 -13.43 -8.28 -16.68
N ASP A 92 -13.36 -7.45 -17.71
CA ASP A 92 -12.11 -7.19 -18.43
C ASP A 92 -11.11 -6.31 -17.65
N GLY A 93 -9.84 -6.58 -17.91
CA GLY A 93 -8.70 -5.83 -17.40
C GLY A 93 -8.10 -6.40 -16.13
N PHE A 94 -7.44 -5.53 -15.38
CA PHE A 94 -6.59 -5.92 -14.26
C PHE A 94 -7.01 -5.28 -12.93
N GLU A 95 -6.64 -5.97 -11.86
CA GLU A 95 -6.70 -5.52 -10.48
C GLU A 95 -5.41 -5.85 -9.74
N THR A 96 -5.17 -5.11 -8.66
CA THR A 96 -3.92 -5.14 -7.91
C THR A 96 -4.13 -5.23 -6.41
N LEU A 97 -3.18 -5.85 -5.73
CA LEU A 97 -3.12 -5.92 -4.27
C LEU A 97 -1.80 -5.29 -3.80
N VAL A 98 -1.88 -4.27 -2.96
CA VAL A 98 -0.74 -3.69 -2.24
C VAL A 98 -0.57 -4.42 -0.92
N VAL A 99 0.63 -4.91 -0.63
CA VAL A 99 0.96 -5.50 0.68
C VAL A 99 2.00 -4.63 1.35
N LEU A 100 1.70 -4.18 2.57
CA LEU A 100 2.53 -3.27 3.37
C LEU A 100 3.14 -3.99 4.57
N SER A 101 4.44 -3.79 4.83
CA SER A 101 5.12 -4.33 6.01
C SER A 101 4.63 -3.63 7.28
N ALA A 102 3.80 -4.29 8.08
CA ALA A 102 3.39 -3.77 9.37
C ALA A 102 4.58 -3.57 10.33
N PRO A 103 5.55 -4.51 10.44
CA PRO A 103 6.68 -4.37 11.37
C PRO A 103 7.59 -3.17 11.08
N VAL A 104 7.71 -2.74 9.83
CA VAL A 104 8.55 -1.58 9.46
C VAL A 104 7.73 -0.29 9.45
N LEU A 105 6.55 -0.31 8.84
CA LEU A 105 5.78 0.91 8.56
C LEU A 105 4.94 1.39 9.74
N ARG A 106 4.71 0.54 10.75
CA ARG A 106 4.06 0.93 12.01
C ARG A 106 5.06 1.12 13.15
N ASP A 107 6.36 0.99 12.88
CA ASP A 107 7.39 1.22 13.89
C ASP A 107 7.53 2.73 14.17
N GLU A 108 7.32 3.09 15.44
CA GLU A 108 7.29 4.48 15.91
C GLU A 108 8.61 5.22 15.75
N ARG A 109 9.72 4.49 15.52
CA ARG A 109 11.04 5.07 15.21
C ARG A 109 11.04 5.83 13.89
N TYR A 110 10.16 5.44 12.96
CA TYR A 110 10.04 6.10 11.66
C TYR A 110 8.95 7.15 11.66
N ASP A 111 9.22 8.21 10.90
CA ASP A 111 8.27 9.24 10.56
C ASP A 111 7.20 8.68 9.62
N ARG A 112 5.94 9.10 9.83
CA ARG A 112 4.79 8.79 8.95
C ARG A 112 5.05 9.02 7.46
N ARG A 113 5.99 9.92 7.10
CA ARG A 113 6.44 10.15 5.72
C ARG A 113 6.97 8.88 5.05
N LEU A 114 7.52 7.92 5.81
CA LEU A 114 7.91 6.61 5.28
C LEU A 114 6.68 5.86 4.75
N LEU A 115 5.67 5.65 5.59
CA LEU A 115 4.41 5.02 5.21
C LEU A 115 3.73 5.75 4.04
N LEU A 116 3.64 7.08 4.10
CA LEU A 116 3.07 7.86 2.99
C LEU A 116 3.84 7.67 1.68
N SER A 117 5.18 7.71 1.75
CA SER A 117 6.01 7.54 0.56
C SER A 117 5.84 6.14 -0.03
N VAL A 118 5.87 5.10 0.82
CA VAL A 118 5.72 3.70 0.37
C VAL A 118 4.33 3.47 -0.20
N PHE A 119 3.29 3.92 0.49
CA PHE A 119 1.93 3.71 0.00
C PHE A 119 1.69 4.40 -1.35
N LEU A 120 2.09 5.67 -1.49
CA LEU A 120 1.98 6.38 -2.77
C LEU A 120 2.85 5.77 -3.88
N HIS A 121 4.01 5.21 -3.53
CA HIS A 121 4.85 4.45 -4.46
C HIS A 121 4.09 3.25 -5.05
N GLU A 122 3.49 2.45 -4.18
CA GLU A 122 2.70 1.28 -4.60
C GLU A 122 1.45 1.69 -5.40
N LEU A 123 0.78 2.81 -5.08
CA LEU A 123 -0.35 3.29 -5.87
C LEU A 123 0.04 3.70 -7.31
N ILE A 124 1.26 4.21 -7.52
CA ILE A 124 1.77 4.47 -8.87
C ILE A 124 1.98 3.15 -9.62
N HIS A 125 2.50 2.11 -8.96
CA HIS A 125 2.59 0.77 -9.55
C HIS A 125 1.21 0.24 -9.91
N CYS A 126 0.23 0.33 -9.01
CA CYS A 126 -1.16 -0.04 -9.28
C CYS A 126 -1.67 0.62 -10.56
N TYR A 127 -1.51 1.94 -10.68
CA TYR A 127 -1.94 2.69 -11.87
C TYR A 127 -1.26 2.16 -13.14
N LEU A 128 0.05 1.99 -13.11
CA LEU A 128 0.80 1.54 -14.28
C LEU A 128 0.43 0.11 -14.67
N PHE A 129 0.24 -0.79 -13.71
CA PHE A 129 -0.17 -2.16 -13.96
C PHE A 129 -1.60 -2.27 -14.48
N ILE A 130 -2.54 -1.48 -13.93
CA ILE A 130 -3.93 -1.46 -14.41
C ILE A 130 -3.99 -0.91 -15.85
N THR A 131 -3.20 0.13 -16.15
CA THR A 131 -3.27 0.81 -17.46
C THR A 131 -2.41 0.19 -18.55
N CYS A 132 -1.34 -0.53 -18.19
CA CYS A 132 -0.40 -1.12 -19.14
C CYS A 132 -0.34 -2.66 -19.07
N GLY A 133 -0.99 -3.28 -18.09
CA GLY A 133 -0.96 -4.74 -17.90
C GLY A 133 0.41 -5.27 -17.50
N PHE A 134 0.65 -6.55 -17.79
CA PHE A 134 1.88 -7.27 -17.41
C PHE A 134 3.15 -6.68 -18.04
N GLU A 135 3.07 -5.97 -19.16
CA GLU A 135 4.24 -5.32 -19.77
C GLU A 135 4.90 -4.30 -18.84
N ALA A 136 4.11 -3.57 -18.04
CA ALA A 136 4.67 -2.65 -17.04
C ALA A 136 5.38 -3.39 -15.90
N ARG A 137 4.95 -4.61 -15.59
CA ARG A 137 5.60 -5.48 -14.59
C ARG A 137 6.94 -6.00 -15.11
N MET A 138 7.06 -6.32 -16.40
CA MET A 138 8.31 -6.83 -16.98
C MET A 138 9.48 -5.83 -16.93
N HIS A 139 9.22 -4.56 -16.64
CA HIS A 139 10.21 -3.49 -16.55
C HIS A 139 10.54 -3.05 -15.11
N GLY A 140 10.25 -3.86 -14.09
CA GLY A 140 10.54 -3.47 -12.71
C GLY A 140 9.50 -2.53 -12.09
N GLY A 141 8.47 -2.12 -12.85
CA GLY A 141 7.53 -1.05 -12.49
C GLY A 141 8.14 0.38 -12.51
N HIS A 142 9.46 0.55 -12.27
CA HIS A 142 10.18 1.84 -12.27
C HIS A 142 10.55 2.35 -13.67
N THR A 143 9.58 2.39 -14.56
CA THR A 143 9.76 2.94 -15.90
C THR A 143 10.00 4.45 -15.87
N ALA A 144 10.43 5.05 -16.99
CA ALA A 144 10.44 6.52 -17.12
C ALA A 144 9.06 7.16 -16.83
N GLY A 145 7.97 6.43 -17.09
CA GLY A 145 6.61 6.86 -16.73
C GLY A 145 6.39 6.91 -15.21
N PHE A 146 6.91 5.93 -14.46
CA PHE A 146 6.88 5.92 -13.00
C PHE A 146 7.56 7.15 -12.43
N TYR A 147 8.82 7.41 -12.82
CA TYR A 147 9.60 8.52 -12.28
C TYR A 147 8.96 9.87 -12.55
N ARG A 148 8.33 10.05 -13.73
CA ARG A 148 7.59 11.28 -14.05
C ARG A 148 6.36 11.47 -13.18
N ILE A 149 5.57 10.41 -12.96
CA ILE A 149 4.38 10.48 -12.09
C ILE A 149 4.81 10.77 -10.65
N ALA A 150 5.82 10.05 -10.15
CA ALA A 150 6.33 10.23 -8.80
C ALA A 150 6.89 11.66 -8.59
N ALA A 151 7.65 12.19 -9.55
CA ALA A 151 8.13 13.57 -9.50
C ALA A 151 6.99 14.60 -9.52
N LEU A 152 5.92 14.35 -10.30
CA LEU A 152 4.73 15.19 -10.34
C LEU A 152 4.02 15.22 -8.98
N ILE A 153 3.87 14.07 -8.32
CA ILE A 153 3.25 13.97 -6.98
C ILE A 153 4.15 14.62 -5.93
N ASP A 154 5.45 14.33 -5.93
CA ASP A 154 6.44 14.94 -5.01
C ASP A 154 6.44 16.47 -5.14
N ALA A 155 6.39 17.01 -6.36
CA ALA A 155 6.33 18.44 -6.61
C ALA A 155 4.98 19.05 -6.20
N TRP A 156 3.86 18.34 -6.42
CA TRP A 156 2.53 18.81 -6.04
C TRP A 156 2.34 18.87 -4.53
N VAL A 157 2.80 17.84 -3.82
CA VAL A 157 2.90 17.87 -2.37
C VAL A 157 3.79 19.06 -2.07
N GLY A 158 5.05 18.97 -2.46
CA GLY A 158 6.06 20.01 -2.51
C GLY A 158 7.41 19.49 -2.01
N PRO A 159 8.50 20.19 -2.33
CA PRO A 159 9.84 19.60 -2.42
C PRO A 159 10.30 18.98 -1.09
N ARG A 160 10.96 17.82 -1.20
CA ARG A 160 11.61 17.09 -0.10
C ARG A 160 10.67 16.59 1.02
N TYR A 161 9.36 16.70 0.85
CA TYR A 161 8.41 16.20 1.84
C TYR A 161 8.22 14.69 1.71
N LEU A 162 7.91 14.24 0.49
CA LEU A 162 7.92 12.85 0.11
C LEU A 162 9.20 12.54 -0.66
N SER A 163 9.58 11.28 -0.69
CA SER A 163 10.75 10.82 -1.43
C SER A 163 10.42 9.51 -2.13
N ILE A 164 9.30 9.54 -2.87
CA ILE A 164 8.66 8.39 -3.53
C ILE A 164 9.67 7.67 -4.45
N CYS A 165 10.45 8.43 -5.21
CA CYS A 165 11.48 7.90 -6.12
C CYS A 165 12.71 7.32 -5.40
N LYS A 166 12.98 7.76 -4.17
CA LYS A 166 14.23 7.51 -3.46
C LYS A 166 14.07 6.54 -2.29
N LEU A 167 12.96 5.80 -2.23
CA LEU A 167 12.72 4.80 -1.18
C LEU A 167 13.77 3.67 -1.21
N ARG A 168 14.31 3.37 -2.38
CA ARG A 168 15.43 2.43 -2.57
C ARG A 168 16.73 2.88 -1.90
N GLU A 169 16.91 4.16 -1.61
CA GLU A 169 18.23 4.69 -1.28
C GLU A 169 18.57 4.57 0.21
N ASN A 170 17.60 4.75 1.13
CA ASN A 170 17.75 4.49 2.58
C ASN A 170 16.44 4.83 3.35
N PRO A 171 15.72 3.87 3.96
CA PRO A 171 14.56 4.17 4.82
C PRO A 171 14.94 4.87 6.13
N GLU A 172 16.19 4.73 6.60
CA GLU A 172 16.70 5.36 7.84
C GLU A 172 16.65 6.90 7.80
N ARG A 173 16.56 7.51 6.62
CA ARG A 173 16.37 8.97 6.52
C ARG A 173 15.04 9.45 7.13
N PHE A 174 14.08 8.55 7.31
CA PHE A 174 12.81 8.81 7.95
C PHE A 174 12.84 8.51 9.46
N CYS A 175 13.96 8.06 10.02
CA CYS A 175 14.09 7.90 11.47
C CYS A 175 13.96 9.26 12.17
N LYS A 176 13.14 9.31 13.23
CA LYS A 176 12.87 10.53 14.00
C LYS A 176 14.03 10.94 14.90
N LEU A 177 14.85 9.97 15.32
CA LEU A 177 16.03 10.23 16.12
C LEU A 177 17.22 10.60 15.20
N PRO A 178 18.01 11.63 15.52
CA PRO A 178 19.30 11.80 14.87
C PRO A 178 20.16 10.55 15.15
N PRO A 179 20.96 10.06 14.19
CA PRO A 179 21.88 8.96 14.44
C PRO A 179 22.91 9.44 15.47
N THR A 180 22.64 9.18 16.75
CA THR A 180 23.50 9.63 17.84
C THR A 180 24.18 8.39 18.42
N VAL A 181 25.49 8.32 18.14
CA VAL A 181 26.56 7.72 18.95
C VAL A 181 27.04 6.30 18.59
N GLN A 182 28.29 6.29 18.11
CA GLN A 182 29.35 5.27 18.04
C GLN A 182 29.27 4.21 16.92
N VAL A 183 29.91 4.55 15.80
CA VAL A 183 30.63 3.57 14.98
C VAL A 183 31.72 2.96 15.88
N THR A 184 31.39 1.90 16.59
CA THR A 184 32.41 0.91 16.95
C THR A 184 32.69 0.13 15.67
N GLU A 185 33.84 0.39 15.07
CA GLU A 185 34.43 -0.48 14.06
C GLU A 185 34.50 -1.90 14.63
N GLY A 186 33.51 -2.73 14.29
CA GLY A 186 33.45 -4.07 14.85
C GLY A 186 32.07 -4.71 14.78
N GLN A 187 31.34 -4.52 13.68
CA GLN A 187 30.35 -5.45 13.13
C GLN A 187 29.68 -4.73 11.96
N THR A 188 30.30 -4.83 10.79
CA THR A 188 29.63 -4.57 9.51
C THR A 188 28.51 -5.60 9.36
N HIS A 189 27.36 -5.35 9.99
CA HIS A 189 26.11 -5.89 9.48
C HIS A 189 25.88 -5.14 8.18
N ASP A 190 26.37 -5.75 7.11
CA ASP A 190 26.16 -5.38 5.71
C ASP A 190 24.65 -5.47 5.41
N ARG A 191 23.87 -4.55 5.98
CA ARG A 191 22.48 -4.31 5.59
C ARG A 191 22.56 -3.47 4.33
N ARG A 192 22.95 -4.14 3.25
CA ARG A 192 23.02 -3.58 1.92
C ARG A 192 21.59 -3.27 1.47
N TRP A 193 21.27 -1.98 1.51
CA TRP A 193 19.93 -1.48 1.27
C TRP A 193 19.48 -1.52 -0.23
N ASP A 194 20.22 -2.24 -1.08
CA ASP A 194 20.05 -2.23 -2.55
C ASP A 194 18.90 -3.15 -3.05
N THR A 195 18.28 -3.93 -2.16
CA THR A 195 17.39 -5.07 -2.52
C THR A 195 15.88 -4.84 -2.24
N TYR A 196 15.43 -3.67 -1.78
CA TYR A 196 14.11 -3.51 -1.14
C TYR A 196 12.82 -3.61 -1.96
N LEU A 197 12.95 -3.80 -3.27
CA LEU A 197 11.80 -3.98 -4.16
C LEU A 197 12.09 -5.14 -5.10
N HIS A 198 12.66 -6.23 -4.57
CA HIS A 198 12.77 -7.46 -5.34
C HIS A 198 11.37 -8.03 -5.58
N GLU A 199 10.96 -7.85 -6.84
CA GLU A 199 9.78 -8.43 -7.43
C GLU A 199 9.75 -9.92 -7.12
N GLY A 200 8.62 -10.42 -6.62
CA GLY A 200 8.38 -11.84 -6.57
C GLY A 200 8.42 -12.40 -7.98
N THR A 201 9.58 -12.90 -8.41
CA THR A 201 9.74 -13.76 -9.58
C THR A 201 9.34 -15.17 -9.16
N ASP A 202 8.07 -15.39 -8.86
CA ASP A 202 7.50 -16.73 -8.79
C ASP A 202 6.55 -16.88 -9.98
N SER A 203 7.14 -17.27 -11.11
CA SER A 203 6.45 -17.68 -12.33
C SER A 203 5.66 -19.00 -12.17
N GLN A 204 5.53 -19.54 -10.96
CA GLN A 204 4.73 -20.72 -10.65
C GLN A 204 4.21 -20.68 -9.21
N ARG A 205 3.04 -20.08 -8.96
CA ARG A 205 2.14 -20.52 -7.88
C ARG A 205 0.73 -20.00 -8.12
N ASN A 206 -0.07 -20.89 -8.71
CA ASN A 206 -1.50 -20.81 -8.92
C ASN A 206 -2.29 -20.48 -7.64
N SER A 207 -3.43 -19.81 -7.86
CA SER A 207 -4.62 -19.81 -7.01
C SER A 207 -4.47 -19.33 -5.56
N PHE A 208 -4.58 -18.01 -5.37
CA PHE A 208 -5.22 -17.51 -4.15
C PHE A 208 -6.73 -17.43 -4.39
N HIS A 209 -7.45 -18.47 -3.97
CA HIS A 209 -8.86 -18.37 -3.66
C HIS A 209 -9.00 -17.37 -2.50
N LEU A 210 -9.40 -16.14 -2.81
CA LEU A 210 -9.90 -15.22 -1.80
C LEU A 210 -11.34 -15.63 -1.49
N VAL A 211 -11.52 -16.67 -0.67
CA VAL A 211 -12.82 -16.92 -0.05
C VAL A 211 -13.01 -15.81 0.97
N ARG A 212 -13.91 -14.89 0.65
CA ARG A 212 -14.51 -13.97 1.60
C ARG A 212 -15.29 -14.86 2.58
N SER A 213 -14.72 -15.15 3.75
CA SER A 213 -15.47 -15.80 4.83
C SER A 213 -16.59 -14.86 5.27
N THR A 214 -17.78 -15.05 4.71
CA THR A 214 -19.02 -14.60 5.33
C THR A 214 -19.18 -15.40 6.62
N LEU A 215 -18.95 -14.76 7.76
CA LEU A 215 -19.39 -15.26 9.06
C LEU A 215 -20.90 -15.59 8.98
N PRO A 216 -21.34 -16.80 9.33
CA PRO A 216 -22.77 -17.05 9.52
C PRO A 216 -23.25 -16.35 10.81
N PRO A 217 -24.55 -16.02 10.92
CA PRO A 217 -25.07 -15.35 12.09
C PRO A 217 -24.96 -16.24 13.33
N ILE A 218 -24.57 -15.63 14.45
CA ILE A 218 -24.55 -16.23 15.78
C ILE A 218 -25.98 -16.63 16.12
N HIS A 219 -26.24 -17.93 16.21
CA HIS A 219 -27.50 -18.47 16.69
C HIS A 219 -27.48 -18.45 18.22
N ASP A 220 -28.42 -17.69 18.80
CA ASP A 220 -28.72 -17.67 20.22
C ASP A 220 -28.90 -19.09 20.78
N GLN A 221 -28.14 -19.42 21.82
CA GLN A 221 -28.45 -20.56 22.68
C GLN A 221 -29.57 -20.15 23.65
N ALA A 222 -30.76 -20.72 23.45
CA ALA A 222 -31.74 -20.91 24.51
C ALA A 222 -31.79 -22.41 24.88
N PRO A 223 -31.94 -22.77 26.16
CA PRO A 223 -31.71 -24.14 26.62
C PRO A 223 -32.97 -25.01 26.41
N PRO A 224 -32.83 -26.31 26.12
CA PRO A 224 -33.95 -27.22 26.28
C PRO A 224 -34.02 -27.71 27.74
N ARG A 225 -35.23 -27.58 28.32
CA ARG A 225 -35.69 -28.23 29.56
C ARG A 225 -36.23 -29.65 29.25
N PRO A 226 -36.50 -30.48 30.28
CA PRO A 226 -36.24 -31.93 30.27
C PRO A 226 -37.45 -32.79 29.86
N TYR A 227 -37.22 -34.10 29.69
CA TYR A 227 -37.80 -35.24 30.45
C TYR A 227 -38.12 -36.50 29.59
N TRP A 228 -37.69 -37.65 30.13
CA TRP A 228 -38.13 -39.05 29.96
C TRP A 228 -37.81 -39.92 28.72
N SER A 229 -37.14 -41.03 29.05
CA SER A 229 -37.43 -42.45 28.76
C SER A 229 -38.31 -42.81 27.56
N ASN A 230 -37.78 -43.68 26.70
CA ASN A 230 -38.43 -44.97 26.46
C ASN A 230 -37.41 -46.02 25.96
N ASP A 231 -37.43 -47.15 26.66
CA ASP A 231 -36.81 -48.41 26.29
C ASP A 231 -37.43 -49.00 25.02
N GLY A 232 -36.61 -49.75 24.29
CA GLY A 232 -36.93 -51.08 23.74
C GLY A 232 -38.15 -51.28 22.84
N ALA A 233 -37.88 -51.59 21.55
CA ALA A 233 -38.54 -52.63 20.75
C ALA A 233 -37.87 -52.62 19.36
N ASN A 234 -37.07 -53.64 19.02
CA ASN A 234 -37.45 -54.87 18.33
C ASN A 234 -37.70 -54.70 16.82
N TYR A 235 -36.83 -55.39 16.07
CA TYR A 235 -36.90 -55.89 14.68
C TYR A 235 -37.07 -54.90 13.52
#